data_AF-A0AAV1Z5F8-F1
#
_entry.id   AF-A0AAV1Z5F8-F1
#
_cell.length_a   1.000
_cell.length_b   1.000
_cell.length_c   1.000
_cell.angle_alpha   90.00
_cell.angle_beta   90.00
_cell.angle_gamma   90.00
#
_symmetry.space_group_name_H-M   'P 1'
#
loop_
_entity.id
_entity.type
_entity.pdbx_description
1 polymer ?
#
loop_
_entity_poly.entity_id
_entity_poly.type
_entity_poly.pdbx_seq_one_letter_code
_entity_poly.pdbx_strand_id
1 'polypeptide(L)'
;MPLEDATVENGCLWFLPGSHKSGKIYQRYERNPEKDPFMVMRGDLPDFDQDKYVPIPAKKGDLVLIHGSVLHKSARNNTDKSRIVYTFHVVEKGNKWSELNWIQATDKLPFPSIYDN
;
A
#
# COMPACT_ATOMS: atom_id res chain seq x y z
N MET A 1 5.09 -2.46 9.38
CA MET A 1 5.91 -2.96 10.49
C MET A 1 5.81 -4.48 10.56
N PRO A 2 6.85 -5.22 10.13
CA PRO A 2 6.97 -6.66 10.34
C PRO A 2 6.81 -7.06 11.82
N LEU A 3 5.88 -7.96 12.11
CA LEU A 3 5.76 -8.63 13.43
C LEU A 3 6.59 -9.93 13.49
N GLU A 4 7.13 -10.32 12.34
CA GLU A 4 8.02 -11.46 12.09
C GLU A 4 9.09 -11.03 11.08
N ASP A 5 10.21 -11.73 11.00
CA ASP A 5 11.21 -11.48 9.97
C ASP A 5 10.60 -11.62 8.56
N ALA A 6 10.81 -10.61 7.72
CA ALA A 6 10.46 -10.63 6.30
C ALA A 6 11.74 -10.82 5.48
N THR A 7 11.87 -11.97 4.83
CA THR A 7 13.00 -12.35 3.98
C THR A 7 12.56 -12.42 2.52
N VAL A 8 13.50 -12.61 1.59
CA VAL A 8 13.14 -12.80 0.17
C VAL A 8 12.28 -14.05 -0.01
N GLU A 9 12.59 -15.11 0.74
CA GLU A 9 11.97 -16.43 0.64
C GLU A 9 10.53 -16.44 1.17
N ASN A 10 10.26 -15.72 2.26
CA ASN A 10 8.91 -15.62 2.84
C ASN A 10 8.10 -14.41 2.34
N GLY A 11 8.61 -13.72 1.31
CA GLY A 11 7.87 -12.71 0.55
C GLY A 11 7.99 -11.30 1.12
N CYS A 12 9.19 -10.79 1.41
CA CYS A 12 9.41 -9.38 1.72
C CYS A 12 8.90 -8.43 0.62
N LEU A 13 8.90 -7.13 0.93
CA LEU A 13 8.52 -6.11 -0.05
C LEU A 13 9.64 -5.88 -1.05
N TRP A 14 9.24 -5.55 -2.28
CA TRP A 14 10.10 -5.11 -3.36
C TRP A 14 9.61 -3.75 -3.83
N PHE A 15 10.53 -2.83 -4.11
CA PHE A 15 10.21 -1.47 -4.54
C PHE A 15 10.88 -1.16 -5.87
N LEU A 16 10.23 -0.37 -6.72
CA LEU A 16 10.87 0.24 -7.88
C LEU A 16 11.40 1.63 -7.48
N PRO A 17 12.72 1.80 -7.23
CA PRO A 17 13.25 3.04 -6.69
C PRO A 17 12.99 4.23 -7.61
N GLY A 18 12.60 5.37 -7.04
CA GLY A 18 12.32 6.59 -7.79
C GLY A 18 10.97 6.65 -8.54
N SER A 19 10.22 5.55 -8.61
CA SER A 19 8.90 5.49 -9.29
C SER A 19 7.89 6.54 -8.78
N HIS A 20 7.96 6.87 -7.50
CA HIS A 20 7.11 7.87 -6.85
C HIS A 20 7.25 9.28 -7.43
N LYS A 21 8.38 9.61 -8.07
CA LYS A 21 8.64 10.95 -8.62
C LYS A 21 7.68 11.32 -9.75
N SER A 22 7.06 10.34 -10.39
CA SER A 22 6.04 10.59 -11.42
C SER A 22 4.73 11.13 -10.84
N GLY A 23 4.43 10.82 -9.56
CA GLY A 23 3.14 11.10 -8.92
C GLY A 23 1.93 10.41 -9.58
N LYS A 24 2.14 9.53 -10.56
CA LYS A 24 1.07 8.94 -11.35
C LYS A 24 0.34 7.85 -10.57
N ILE A 25 -0.98 7.88 -10.64
CA ILE A 25 -1.86 6.78 -10.24
C ILE A 25 -2.14 5.97 -11.51
N TYR A 26 -1.55 4.78 -11.61
CA TYR A 26 -1.74 3.89 -12.76
C TYR A 26 -3.08 3.16 -12.69
N GLN A 27 -3.38 2.64 -11.50
CA GLN A 27 -4.57 1.85 -11.25
C GLN A 27 -5.02 2.04 -9.80
N ARG A 28 -6.34 2.07 -9.56
CA ARG A 28 -6.91 2.13 -8.22
C ARG A 28 -8.29 1.47 -8.15
N TYR A 29 -8.68 1.05 -6.95
CA TYR A 29 -10.08 0.71 -6.68
C TYR A 29 -10.87 1.97 -6.36
N GLU A 30 -11.94 2.18 -7.11
CA GLU A 30 -12.93 3.22 -6.85
C GLU A 30 -14.22 2.61 -6.29
N ARG A 31 -14.96 3.39 -5.51
CA ARG A 31 -16.30 3.01 -5.05
C ARG A 31 -17.23 2.86 -6.25
N ASN A 32 -17.96 1.75 -6.31
CA ASN A 32 -18.98 1.58 -7.34
C ASN A 32 -20.27 2.30 -6.92
N PRO A 33 -20.78 3.29 -7.69
CA PRO A 33 -22.09 3.89 -7.44
C PRO A 33 -23.24 2.87 -7.50
N GLU A 34 -23.09 1.83 -8.33
CA GLU A 34 -24.09 0.76 -8.52
C GLU A 34 -24.05 -0.30 -7.41
N LYS A 35 -23.05 -0.25 -6.52
CA LYS A 35 -22.83 -1.12 -5.35
C LYS A 35 -22.56 -2.61 -5.62
N ASP A 36 -22.75 -3.10 -6.83
CA ASP A 36 -22.42 -4.49 -7.21
C ASP A 36 -21.58 -4.54 -8.51
N PRO A 37 -20.29 -4.92 -8.46
CA PRO A 37 -19.51 -5.19 -7.25
C PRO A 37 -19.30 -3.92 -6.42
N PHE A 38 -18.95 -4.03 -5.14
CA PHE A 38 -18.76 -2.86 -4.27
C PHE A 38 -17.66 -1.90 -4.75
N MET A 39 -16.64 -2.42 -5.45
CA MET A 39 -15.51 -1.65 -5.97
C MET A 39 -15.26 -1.99 -7.44
N VAL A 40 -14.80 -1.00 -8.20
CA VAL A 40 -14.35 -1.18 -9.58
C VAL A 40 -12.90 -0.75 -9.71
N MET A 41 -12.08 -1.59 -10.33
CA MET A 41 -10.72 -1.25 -10.68
C MET A 41 -10.72 -0.30 -11.89
N ARG A 42 -10.08 0.87 -11.74
CA ARG A 42 -9.95 1.88 -12.80
C ARG A 42 -8.49 2.09 -13.13
N GLY A 43 -8.22 2.28 -14.42
CA GLY A 43 -6.87 2.44 -14.96
C GLY A 43 -6.17 1.12 -15.20
N ASP A 44 -5.03 1.21 -15.85
CA ASP A 44 -4.23 0.08 -16.30
C ASP A 44 -2.85 0.19 -15.68
N LEU A 45 -2.37 -0.93 -15.12
CA LEU A 45 -1.01 -1.03 -14.62
C LEU A 45 -0.08 -1.37 -15.79
N PRO A 46 0.85 -0.49 -16.21
CA PRO A 46 1.82 -0.82 -17.23
C PRO A 46 2.69 -2.00 -16.81
N ASP A 47 3.24 -2.69 -17.79
CA ASP A 47 4.31 -3.63 -17.50
C ASP A 47 5.58 -2.85 -17.13
N PHE A 48 5.96 -2.95 -15.86
CA PHE A 48 7.20 -2.37 -15.37
C PHE A 48 8.31 -3.41 -15.47
N ASP A 49 9.49 -2.96 -15.88
CA ASP A 49 10.70 -3.76 -15.87
C ASP A 49 10.93 -4.39 -14.48
N GLN A 50 10.74 -5.71 -14.42
CA GLN A 50 10.71 -6.47 -13.17
C GLN A 50 12.10 -6.55 -12.52
N ASP A 51 13.17 -6.41 -13.31
CA ASP A 51 14.56 -6.50 -12.84
C ASP A 51 15.00 -5.23 -12.10
N LYS A 52 14.25 -4.14 -12.24
CA LYS A 52 14.51 -2.88 -11.53
C LYS A 52 13.91 -2.83 -10.12
N TYR A 53 13.13 -3.83 -9.73
CA TYR A 53 12.61 -3.93 -8.38
C TYR A 53 13.71 -4.41 -7.42
N VAL A 54 13.86 -3.73 -6.30
CA VAL A 54 14.85 -4.06 -5.27
C VAL A 54 14.13 -4.66 -4.05
N PRO A 55 14.54 -5.85 -3.56
CA PRO A 55 13.97 -6.44 -2.37
C PRO A 55 14.44 -5.69 -1.13
N ILE A 56 13.54 -5.54 -0.15
CA ILE A 56 13.84 -4.96 1.15
C ILE A 56 13.45 -5.97 2.23
N PRO A 57 14.33 -6.94 2.53
CA PRO A 57 14.20 -7.76 3.73
C PRO A 57 14.21 -6.86 4.96
N ALA A 58 13.40 -7.21 5.95
CA ALA A 58 13.24 -6.45 7.18
C ALA A 58 13.11 -7.39 8.37
N LYS A 59 13.74 -7.06 9.48
CA LYS A 59 13.65 -7.82 10.73
C LYS A 59 12.38 -7.50 11.47
N LYS A 60 11.93 -8.44 12.32
CA LYS A 60 10.84 -8.18 13.26
C LYS A 60 11.11 -6.88 14.03
N GLY A 61 10.14 -5.96 14.03
CA GLY A 61 10.24 -4.66 14.69
C GLY A 61 10.76 -3.52 13.82
N ASP A 62 11.29 -3.80 12.62
CA ASP A 62 11.69 -2.74 11.69
C ASP A 62 10.46 -1.93 11.23
N LEU A 63 10.74 -0.71 10.77
CA LEU A 63 9.74 0.17 10.15
C LEU A 63 10.15 0.49 8.70
N VAL A 64 9.26 0.17 7.77
CA VAL A 64 9.41 0.51 6.35
C VAL A 64 8.43 1.64 6.03
N LEU A 65 8.95 2.82 5.70
CA LEU A 65 8.15 3.95 5.21
C LEU A 65 7.89 3.79 3.72
N ILE A 66 6.61 3.90 3.32
CA ILE A 66 6.17 3.73 1.94
C ILE A 66 5.52 5.02 1.47
N HIS A 67 6.14 5.67 0.47
CA HIS A 67 5.55 6.84 -0.17
C HIS A 67 4.30 6.45 -0.96
N GLY A 68 3.22 7.26 -0.92
CA GLY A 68 1.91 6.89 -1.50
C GLY A 68 1.88 6.60 -3.01
N SER A 69 2.92 7.01 -3.75
CA SER A 69 3.09 6.77 -5.19
C SER A 69 4.24 5.82 -5.55
N VAL A 70 4.96 5.24 -4.58
CA VAL A 70 6.04 4.31 -4.91
C VAL A 70 5.44 2.97 -5.33
N LEU A 71 5.88 2.47 -6.48
CA LEU A 71 5.52 1.13 -6.93
C LEU A 71 6.22 0.10 -6.05
N HIS A 72 5.42 -0.80 -5.51
CA HIS A 72 5.88 -1.86 -4.62
C HIS A 72 5.06 -3.14 -4.83
N LYS A 73 5.68 -4.28 -4.53
CA LYS A 73 5.07 -5.62 -4.64
C LYS A 73 5.59 -6.52 -3.53
N SER A 74 4.96 -7.66 -3.33
CA SER A 74 5.50 -8.78 -2.54
C SER A 74 5.30 -10.07 -3.31
N ALA A 75 6.32 -10.93 -3.31
CA ALA A 75 6.20 -12.25 -3.90
C ALA A 75 5.33 -13.18 -3.03
N ARG A 76 4.86 -14.28 -3.62
CA ARG A 76 4.23 -15.37 -2.88
C ARG A 76 5.22 -15.93 -1.85
N ASN A 77 4.75 -16.14 -0.63
CA ASN A 77 5.50 -16.86 0.39
C ASN A 77 5.49 -18.36 0.06
N ASN A 78 6.68 -18.94 -0.15
CA ASN A 78 6.86 -20.37 -0.47
C ASN A 78 7.49 -21.16 0.69
N THR A 79 7.54 -20.57 1.89
CA THR A 79 8.06 -21.20 3.10
C THR A 79 6.92 -21.75 3.96
N ASP A 80 7.28 -22.49 5.02
CA ASP A 80 6.37 -22.97 6.06
C ASP A 80 6.14 -21.93 7.18
N LYS A 81 6.79 -20.77 7.12
CA LYS A 81 6.69 -19.70 8.11
C LYS A 81 5.76 -18.59 7.63
N SER A 82 4.98 -18.03 8.54
CA SER A 82 4.20 -16.82 8.28
C SER A 82 5.10 -15.60 8.04
N ARG A 83 4.46 -14.54 7.51
CA ARG A 83 5.05 -13.20 7.38
C ARG A 83 4.00 -12.15 7.76
N ILE A 84 3.70 -12.06 9.05
CA ILE A 84 2.71 -11.14 9.61
C ILE A 84 3.29 -9.72 9.65
N VAL A 85 2.52 -8.77 9.12
CA VAL A 85 2.88 -7.35 9.06
C VAL A 85 1.69 -6.51 9.49
N TYR A 86 1.94 -5.53 10.37
CA TYR A 86 0.97 -4.48 10.67
C TYR A 86 1.22 -3.26 9.78
N THR A 87 0.17 -2.72 9.15
CA THR A 87 0.25 -1.53 8.29
C THR A 87 -0.88 -0.56 8.63
N PHE A 88 -0.58 0.73 8.51
CA PHE A 88 -1.57 1.81 8.50
C PHE A 88 -1.10 2.85 7.49
N HIS A 89 -2.04 3.65 6.98
CA HIS A 89 -1.76 4.71 6.01
C HIS A 89 -2.08 6.06 6.64
N VAL A 90 -1.27 7.06 6.30
CA VAL A 90 -1.39 8.41 6.81
C VAL A 90 -1.59 9.35 5.64
N VAL A 91 -2.48 10.32 5.82
CA VAL A 91 -2.72 11.40 4.87
C VAL A 91 -2.51 12.72 5.59
N GLU A 92 -1.75 13.61 4.97
CA GLU A 92 -1.52 14.94 5.52
C GLU A 92 -2.84 15.72 5.63
N LYS A 93 -3.07 16.38 6.77
CA LYS A 93 -4.31 17.12 7.03
C LYS A 93 -4.44 18.32 6.08
N GLY A 94 -5.66 18.70 5.75
CA GLY A 94 -5.95 19.83 4.85
C GLY A 94 -5.96 19.44 3.37
N ASN A 95 -5.60 18.21 3.02
CA ASN A 95 -5.81 17.67 1.68
C ASN A 95 -7.26 17.22 1.48
N LYS A 96 -7.78 17.38 0.26
CA LYS A 96 -9.10 16.87 -0.12
C LYS A 96 -9.02 15.35 -0.31
N TRP A 97 -9.74 14.60 0.52
CA TRP A 97 -9.95 13.17 0.29
C TRP A 97 -10.89 12.97 -0.91
N SER A 98 -10.53 12.09 -1.84
CA SER A 98 -11.32 11.87 -3.05
C SER A 98 -12.58 11.08 -2.72
N GLU A 99 -13.75 11.57 -3.15
CA GLU A 99 -15.04 10.87 -3.05
C GLU A 99 -15.06 9.53 -3.80
N LEU A 100 -14.17 9.37 -4.78
CA LEU A 100 -14.01 8.12 -5.53
C LEU A 100 -13.26 7.04 -4.75
N ASN A 101 -12.53 7.40 -3.68
CA ASN A 101 -11.81 6.41 -2.89
C ASN A 101 -12.82 5.41 -2.29
N TRP A 102 -12.51 4.12 -2.37
CA TRP A 102 -13.42 3.09 -1.85
C TRP A 102 -13.61 3.19 -0.33
N ILE A 103 -12.55 3.55 0.40
CA ILE A 103 -12.61 3.95 1.81
C ILE A 103 -13.09 5.40 1.91
N GLN A 104 -14.14 5.61 2.70
CA GLN A 104 -14.59 6.94 3.11
C GLN A 104 -14.70 6.98 4.63
N ALA A 105 -14.36 8.13 5.19
CA ALA A 105 -14.71 8.45 6.57
C ALA A 105 -16.24 8.45 6.73
N THR A 106 -16.71 8.15 7.94
CA THR A 106 -18.14 8.24 8.29
C THR A 106 -18.30 9.12 9.53
N ASP A 107 -19.51 9.60 9.79
CA ASP A 107 -19.77 10.40 11.01
C ASP A 107 -19.45 9.62 12.30
N LYS A 108 -19.60 8.27 12.27
CA LYS A 108 -19.28 7.39 13.41
C LYS A 108 -17.79 7.09 13.53
N LEU A 109 -17.05 7.16 12.43
CA LEU A 109 -15.62 6.86 12.38
C LEU A 109 -14.96 7.80 11.36
N PRO A 110 -14.68 9.05 11.76
CA PRO A 110 -13.84 9.94 10.96
C PRO A 110 -12.41 9.40 10.91
N PHE A 111 -11.60 9.86 9.95
CA PHE A 111 -10.16 9.56 10.00
C PHE A 111 -9.54 10.25 11.23
N PRO A 112 -8.98 9.49 12.18
CA PRO A 112 -8.46 10.06 13.41
C PRO A 112 -7.13 10.80 13.16
N SER A 113 -6.82 11.73 14.05
CA SER A 113 -5.48 12.30 14.16
C SER A 113 -4.51 11.23 14.66
N ILE A 114 -3.27 11.27 14.18
CA ILE A 114 -2.17 10.48 14.75
C ILE A 114 -1.60 11.14 16.01
N TYR A 115 -1.72 12.47 16.09
CA TYR A 115 -1.28 13.22 17.26
C TYR A 115 -2.38 13.25 18.32
N ASP A 116 -1.99 12.93 19.55
CA ASP A 116 -2.77 13.15 20.76
C ASP A 116 -2.65 14.62 21.17
N ASN A 117 -3.35 15.52 20.47
CA ASN A 117 -3.46 16.94 20.88
C ASN A 117 -4.66 17.15 21.79
#